data_AF-A0A2E6X803-F1
#
_entry.id   AF-A0A2E6X803-F1
#
_cell.length_a   1.000
_cell.length_b   1.000
_cell.length_c   1.000
_cell.angle_alpha   90.00
_cell.angle_beta   90.00
_cell.angle_gamma   90.00
#
_symmetry.space_group_name_H-M   'P 1'
#
loop_
_entity.id
_entity.type
_entity.pdbx_description
1 polymer ?
#
loop_
_entity_poly.entity_id
_entity_poly.type
_entity_poly.pdbx_seq_one_letter_code
_entity_poly.pdbx_strand_id
1 'polypeptide(L)'
;MNRTSPIIGWADTLNSLQNGLFEEERSRSAYWDEESEKFTVDANGEIHGVNSMGTVSRKRDMFHQIAHWTLLSPFRLLGLRYNSFSIHLQNGYAIARMHHRLFTHDMLRQVLVISLLDHYLPLSEQKGCGLIIGDGYGILTSLFLRSGYMKKIVTCNLTKSLLLDLTEIKKSSPKIGVALASTTNEIKAAFCDDSIRLIAVQADNAEIIREMPVNIATNVHSMMEMEPNVINAYFNILRSNKSDQTAFYCANRLYKKLQGGTVTRFMEYPWDKNDKILHDSVSHWSQWNINKTPPFLHYRFGKSRKVWHRLAILKMSPR
;
A
#
# COMPACT_ATOMS: atom_id res chain seq x y z
N MET A 1 13.95 17.85 18.58
CA MET A 1 14.84 17.03 19.45
C MET A 1 15.35 15.86 18.62
N ASN A 2 16.67 15.67 18.51
CA ASN A 2 17.26 14.54 17.78
C ASN A 2 17.10 13.26 18.62
N ARG A 3 15.97 12.58 18.47
CA ARG A 3 15.81 11.24 19.02
C ARG A 3 16.77 10.30 18.29
N THR A 4 17.49 9.50 19.07
CA THR A 4 18.46 8.52 18.58
C THR A 4 17.87 7.10 18.47
N SER A 5 16.72 6.87 19.08
CA SER A 5 16.04 5.57 19.10
C SER A 5 14.61 5.71 18.57
N PRO A 6 14.14 4.75 17.76
CA PRO A 6 12.78 4.77 17.24
C PRO A 6 11.75 4.57 18.36
N ILE A 7 10.52 4.94 18.09
CA ILE A 7 9.40 4.56 18.95
C ILE A 7 9.07 3.11 18.65
N ILE A 8 9.13 2.22 19.65
CA ILE A 8 8.96 0.77 19.46
C ILE A 8 7.67 0.32 20.15
N GLY A 9 6.96 -0.61 19.52
CA GLY A 9 5.76 -1.23 20.08
C GLY A 9 4.47 -0.60 19.59
N TRP A 10 3.41 -1.41 19.58
CA TRP A 10 2.11 -1.03 19.02
C TRP A 10 1.48 0.17 19.72
N ALA A 11 1.47 0.18 21.06
CA ALA A 11 0.82 1.24 21.82
C ALA A 11 1.52 2.59 21.58
N ASP A 12 2.84 2.63 21.72
CA ASP A 12 3.61 3.87 21.58
C ASP A 12 3.60 4.39 20.14
N THR A 13 3.69 3.49 19.16
CA THR A 13 3.60 3.85 17.74
C THR A 13 2.24 4.49 17.41
N LEU A 14 1.14 3.86 17.83
CA LEU A 14 -0.21 4.37 17.55
C LEU A 14 -0.48 5.69 18.30
N ASN A 15 -0.10 5.77 19.57
CA ASN A 15 -0.24 7.00 20.37
C ASN A 15 0.55 8.16 19.76
N SER A 16 1.77 7.90 19.26
CA SER A 16 2.57 8.93 18.61
C SER A 16 1.90 9.48 17.34
N LEU A 17 1.31 8.62 16.51
CA LEU A 17 0.58 9.05 15.31
C LEU A 17 -0.71 9.79 15.67
N GLN A 18 -1.41 9.33 16.70
CA GLN A 18 -2.64 9.97 17.18
C GLN A 18 -2.37 11.40 17.66
N ASN A 19 -1.27 11.62 18.37
CA ASN A 19 -0.87 12.96 18.83
C ASN A 19 -0.51 13.90 17.66
N GLY A 20 -0.05 13.35 16.54
CA GLY A 20 0.31 14.11 15.33
C GLY A 20 -0.83 14.31 14.32
N LEU A 21 -2.07 13.89 14.62
CA LEU A 21 -3.18 13.93 13.64
C LEU A 21 -3.55 15.32 13.14
N PHE A 22 -3.25 16.36 13.92
CA PHE A 22 -3.57 17.75 13.61
C PHE A 22 -2.36 18.55 13.13
N GLU A 23 -1.20 17.91 13.00
CA GLU A 23 -0.02 18.55 12.44
C GLU A 23 -0.18 18.74 10.92
N GLU A 24 0.33 19.85 10.42
CA GLU A 24 0.36 20.14 8.99
C GLU A 24 1.35 19.19 8.29
N GLU A 25 0.93 18.59 7.17
CA GLU A 25 1.74 17.62 6.43
C GLU A 25 2.16 18.20 5.07
N ARG A 26 3.47 18.37 4.86
CA ARG A 26 4.03 18.96 3.64
C ARG A 26 3.88 18.08 2.41
N SER A 27 3.78 16.77 2.60
CA SER A 27 3.58 15.78 1.53
C SER A 27 2.12 15.61 1.11
N ARG A 28 1.18 16.30 1.79
CA ARG A 28 -0.24 16.25 1.48
C ARG A 28 -0.54 17.04 0.21
N SER A 29 -1.29 16.43 -0.70
CA SER A 29 -1.82 17.13 -1.89
C SER A 29 -3.12 17.86 -1.57
N ALA A 30 -3.51 18.82 -2.42
CA ALA A 30 -4.82 19.48 -2.32
C ALA A 30 -6.00 18.49 -2.31
N TYR A 31 -5.86 17.32 -2.99
CA TYR A 31 -6.86 16.26 -2.91
C TYR A 31 -7.01 15.70 -1.49
N TRP A 32 -5.89 15.51 -0.79
CA TRP A 32 -5.89 14.96 0.55
C TRP A 32 -6.22 16.00 1.62
N ASP A 33 -6.01 17.30 1.36
CA ASP A 33 -6.56 18.36 2.21
C ASP A 33 -8.08 18.21 2.31
N GLU A 34 -8.78 18.20 1.18
CA GLU A 34 -10.24 18.06 1.16
C GLU A 34 -10.74 16.69 1.64
N GLU A 35 -10.06 15.59 1.28
CA GLU A 35 -10.50 14.25 1.69
C GLU A 35 -10.28 14.00 3.18
N SER A 36 -9.21 14.54 3.77
CA SER A 36 -8.90 14.35 5.18
C SER A 36 -9.95 14.97 6.10
N GLU A 37 -10.63 16.03 5.65
CA GLU A 37 -11.73 16.69 6.39
C GLU A 37 -13.01 15.82 6.46
N LYS A 38 -13.19 14.89 5.51
CA LYS A 38 -14.43 14.11 5.37
C LYS A 38 -14.55 12.96 6.37
N PHE A 39 -13.46 12.61 7.04
CA PHE A 39 -13.45 11.53 8.03
C PHE A 39 -12.57 11.88 9.23
N THR A 40 -12.67 11.13 10.31
CA THR A 40 -11.72 11.15 11.45
C THR A 40 -11.36 9.71 11.80
N VAL A 41 -10.22 9.53 12.46
CA VAL A 41 -9.76 8.23 12.95
C VAL A 41 -9.54 8.35 14.44
N ASP A 42 -10.18 7.49 15.23
CA ASP A 42 -10.02 7.51 16.68
C ASP A 42 -8.84 6.64 17.16
N ALA A 43 -8.62 6.59 18.48
CA ALA A 43 -7.55 5.82 19.11
C ALA A 43 -7.62 4.31 18.84
N ASN A 44 -8.81 3.80 18.49
CA ASN A 44 -9.04 2.40 18.15
C ASN A 44 -8.96 2.16 16.63
N GLY A 45 -8.58 3.19 15.87
CA GLY A 45 -8.54 3.20 14.41
C GLY A 45 -9.92 3.04 13.78
N GLU A 46 -11.00 3.34 14.50
CA GLU A 46 -12.32 3.42 13.88
C GLU A 46 -12.44 4.72 13.08
N ILE A 47 -13.03 4.58 11.89
CA ILE A 47 -13.23 5.70 10.97
C ILE A 47 -14.64 6.24 11.14
N HIS A 48 -14.74 7.53 11.43
CA HIS A 48 -16.00 8.25 11.49
C HIS A 48 -16.10 9.18 10.27
N GLY A 49 -17.26 9.26 9.61
CA GLY A 49 -17.45 10.11 8.41
C GLY A 49 -17.39 9.35 7.08
N VAL A 50 -17.24 10.10 5.97
CA VAL A 50 -17.20 9.56 4.60
C VAL A 50 -15.75 9.28 4.23
N ASN A 51 -15.37 8.00 4.26
CA ASN A 51 -14.02 7.57 3.89
C ASN A 51 -13.89 7.31 2.38
N SER A 52 -12.85 7.86 1.75
CA SER A 52 -12.44 7.58 0.38
C SER A 52 -11.39 6.47 0.26
N MET A 53 -10.76 6.06 1.35
CA MET A 53 -9.81 4.94 1.40
C MET A 53 -10.57 3.63 1.32
N GLY A 54 -10.75 3.09 0.11
CA GLY A 54 -11.20 1.71 -0.12
C GLY A 54 -12.60 1.35 0.40
N THR A 55 -12.94 0.06 0.39
CA THR A 55 -14.26 -0.42 0.84
C THR A 55 -14.13 -1.35 2.04
N VAL A 56 -14.81 -1.00 3.14
CA VAL A 56 -15.01 -1.87 4.31
C VAL A 56 -16.49 -2.22 4.42
N SER A 57 -16.78 -3.50 4.57
CA SER A 57 -18.12 -3.99 4.85
C SER A 57 -18.07 -4.88 6.08
N ARG A 58 -18.81 -4.51 7.13
CA ARG A 58 -19.01 -5.34 8.33
C ARG A 58 -20.14 -6.37 8.15
N LYS A 59 -20.82 -6.39 7.00
CA LYS A 59 -21.90 -7.35 6.71
C LYS A 59 -21.32 -8.75 6.50
N ARG A 60 -21.68 -9.67 7.38
CA ARG A 60 -21.19 -11.05 7.40
C ARG A 60 -22.30 -12.09 7.37
N ASP A 61 -23.53 -11.72 7.06
CA ASP A 61 -24.58 -12.73 6.87
C ASP A 61 -24.25 -13.62 5.65
N MET A 62 -24.71 -14.86 5.71
CA MET A 62 -24.36 -15.90 4.74
C MET A 62 -24.78 -15.53 3.32
N PHE A 63 -25.94 -14.89 3.14
CA PHE A 63 -26.44 -14.46 1.84
C PHE A 63 -25.54 -13.40 1.21
N HIS A 64 -25.15 -12.36 1.97
CA HIS A 64 -24.22 -11.36 1.47
C HIS A 64 -22.84 -11.96 1.17
N GLN A 65 -22.37 -12.92 1.97
CA GLN A 65 -21.11 -13.62 1.69
C GLN A 65 -21.17 -14.41 0.37
N ILE A 66 -22.24 -15.17 0.14
CA ILE A 66 -22.43 -15.94 -1.11
C ILE A 66 -22.57 -14.99 -2.31
N ALA A 67 -23.41 -13.96 -2.21
CA ALA A 67 -23.59 -12.98 -3.28
C ALA A 67 -22.26 -12.30 -3.63
N HIS A 68 -21.51 -11.86 -2.62
CA HIS A 68 -20.22 -11.23 -2.83
C HIS A 68 -19.18 -12.21 -3.39
N TRP A 69 -19.15 -13.45 -2.91
CA TRP A 69 -18.32 -14.52 -3.46
C TRP A 69 -18.61 -14.69 -4.95
N THR A 70 -19.88 -14.79 -5.35
CA THR A 70 -20.30 -14.93 -6.75
C THR A 70 -19.86 -13.73 -7.59
N LEU A 71 -20.09 -12.50 -7.11
CA LEU A 71 -19.68 -11.27 -7.80
C LEU A 71 -18.16 -11.15 -7.99
N LEU A 72 -17.36 -11.72 -7.07
CA LEU A 72 -15.91 -11.73 -7.17
C LEU A 72 -15.34 -12.83 -8.10
N SER A 73 -16.16 -13.78 -8.55
CA SER A 73 -15.71 -14.93 -9.34
C SER A 73 -14.88 -14.58 -10.57
N PRO A 74 -15.26 -13.59 -11.40
CA PRO A 74 -14.47 -13.23 -12.58
C PRO A 74 -13.03 -12.85 -12.23
N PHE A 75 -12.82 -12.14 -11.12
CA PHE A 75 -11.48 -11.71 -10.68
C PHE A 75 -10.67 -12.86 -10.09
N ARG A 76 -11.32 -13.85 -9.48
CA ARG A 76 -10.62 -15.06 -9.01
C ARG A 76 -10.14 -15.93 -10.17
N LEU A 77 -10.93 -16.01 -11.23
CA LEU A 77 -10.51 -16.67 -12.47
C LEU A 77 -9.27 -16.00 -13.06
N LEU A 78 -9.17 -14.66 -13.02
CA LEU A 78 -7.95 -13.95 -13.41
C LEU A 78 -6.72 -14.29 -12.57
N GLY A 79 -6.92 -14.75 -11.33
CA GLY A 79 -5.85 -15.15 -10.42
C GLY A 79 -5.32 -16.56 -10.68
N LEU A 80 -6.11 -17.45 -11.29
CA LEU A 80 -5.73 -18.86 -11.52
C LEU A 80 -4.50 -19.04 -12.40
N ARG A 81 -4.09 -18.01 -13.16
CA ARG A 81 -2.83 -18.00 -13.92
C ARG A 81 -1.57 -17.87 -13.05
N TYR A 82 -1.71 -17.52 -11.77
CA TYR A 82 -0.58 -17.39 -10.86
C TYR A 82 -0.54 -18.58 -9.90
N ASN A 83 0.57 -19.31 -9.89
CA ASN A 83 0.72 -20.55 -9.11
C ASN A 83 0.49 -20.33 -7.60
N SER A 84 0.88 -19.18 -7.07
CA SER A 84 0.74 -18.83 -5.64
C SER A 84 -0.61 -18.20 -5.27
N PHE A 85 -1.51 -18.01 -6.23
CA PHE A 85 -2.78 -17.31 -6.02
C PHE A 85 -3.65 -17.96 -4.92
N SER A 86 -3.70 -19.29 -4.87
CA SER A 86 -4.49 -20.01 -3.86
C SER A 86 -4.01 -19.71 -2.44
N ILE A 87 -2.70 -19.71 -2.21
CA ILE A 87 -2.07 -19.40 -0.92
C ILE A 87 -2.34 -17.95 -0.53
N HIS A 88 -2.16 -17.01 -1.47
CA HIS A 88 -2.43 -15.60 -1.23
C HIS A 88 -3.91 -15.31 -0.96
N LEU A 89 -4.81 -16.01 -1.66
CA LEU A 89 -6.25 -15.89 -1.46
C LEU A 89 -6.65 -16.40 -0.07
N GLN A 90 -6.10 -17.53 0.39
CA GLN A 90 -6.30 -18.03 1.75
C GLN A 90 -5.82 -17.03 2.81
N ASN A 91 -4.66 -16.41 2.60
CA ASN A 91 -4.16 -15.34 3.47
C ASN A 91 -5.09 -14.12 3.47
N GLY A 92 -5.59 -13.70 2.31
CA GLY A 92 -6.56 -12.62 2.19
C GLY A 92 -7.85 -12.90 2.98
N TYR A 93 -8.41 -14.11 2.89
CA TYR A 93 -9.56 -14.51 3.69
C TYR A 93 -9.26 -14.58 5.20
N ALA A 94 -8.06 -15.00 5.60
CA ALA A 94 -7.64 -14.97 6.99
C ALA A 94 -7.57 -13.54 7.53
N ILE A 95 -6.98 -12.61 6.77
CA ILE A 95 -6.91 -11.18 7.12
C ILE A 95 -8.30 -10.59 7.26
N ALA A 96 -9.20 -10.83 6.30
CA ALA A 96 -10.58 -10.32 6.37
C ALA A 96 -11.30 -10.77 7.66
N ARG A 97 -11.13 -12.05 8.05
CA ARG A 97 -11.69 -12.60 9.28
C ARG A 97 -11.13 -11.92 10.53
N MET A 98 -9.82 -11.69 10.60
CA MET A 98 -9.15 -11.02 11.72
C MET A 98 -9.53 -9.53 11.83
N HIS A 99 -9.79 -8.87 10.70
CA HIS A 99 -10.28 -7.49 10.68
C HIS A 99 -11.80 -7.40 10.92
N HIS A 100 -12.46 -8.52 11.18
CA HIS A 100 -13.92 -8.61 11.37
C HIS A 100 -14.73 -8.00 10.20
N ARG A 101 -14.25 -8.16 8.96
CA ARG A 101 -14.87 -7.59 7.75
C ARG A 101 -15.08 -8.63 6.65
N LEU A 102 -15.94 -8.30 5.69
CA LEU A 102 -16.13 -9.08 4.47
C LEU A 102 -14.86 -9.02 3.60
N PHE A 103 -14.54 -10.12 2.92
CA PHE A 103 -13.48 -10.14 1.92
C PHE A 103 -13.94 -9.38 0.67
N THR A 104 -13.50 -8.13 0.52
CA THR A 104 -13.96 -7.21 -0.53
C THR A 104 -13.18 -7.35 -1.84
N HIS A 105 -13.69 -6.74 -2.91
CA HIS A 105 -12.96 -6.63 -4.18
C HIS A 105 -11.59 -5.96 -4.01
N ASP A 106 -11.49 -4.98 -3.11
CA ASP A 106 -10.24 -4.30 -2.79
C ASP A 106 -9.21 -5.27 -2.18
N MET A 107 -9.64 -6.14 -1.26
CA MET A 107 -8.75 -7.19 -0.72
C MET A 107 -8.33 -8.19 -1.79
N LEU A 108 -9.26 -8.60 -2.68
CA LEU A 108 -8.93 -9.48 -3.79
C LEU A 108 -7.94 -8.83 -4.75
N ARG A 109 -8.04 -7.52 -4.99
CA ARG A 109 -7.05 -6.77 -5.76
C ARG A 109 -5.67 -6.86 -5.12
N GLN A 110 -5.53 -6.68 -3.81
CA GLN A 110 -4.24 -6.82 -3.14
C GLN A 110 -3.70 -8.26 -3.20
N VAL A 111 -4.57 -9.27 -3.11
CA VAL A 111 -4.21 -10.67 -3.36
C VAL A 111 -3.68 -10.89 -4.78
N LEU A 112 -4.32 -10.31 -5.79
CA LEU A 112 -3.87 -10.40 -7.18
C LEU A 112 -2.55 -9.67 -7.41
N VAL A 113 -2.31 -8.55 -6.71
CA VAL A 113 -1.03 -7.82 -6.74
C VAL A 113 0.09 -8.70 -6.22
N ILE A 114 -0.02 -9.26 -5.01
CA ILE A 114 1.05 -10.11 -4.45
C ILE A 114 1.25 -11.39 -5.28
N SER A 115 0.19 -11.95 -5.87
CA SER A 115 0.29 -13.12 -6.76
C SER A 115 1.01 -12.79 -8.07
N LEU A 116 0.78 -11.60 -8.64
CA LEU A 116 1.53 -11.13 -9.81
C LEU A 116 3.00 -10.92 -9.45
N LEU A 117 3.28 -10.31 -8.29
CA LEU A 117 4.65 -10.11 -7.83
C LEU A 117 5.38 -11.46 -7.72
N ASP A 118 4.80 -12.44 -7.04
CA ASP A 118 5.37 -13.78 -6.87
C ASP A 118 5.54 -14.57 -8.17
N HIS A 119 4.73 -14.26 -9.18
CA HIS A 119 4.87 -14.84 -10.52
C HIS A 119 6.10 -14.31 -11.27
N TYR A 120 6.43 -13.02 -11.15
CA TYR A 120 7.54 -12.38 -11.87
C TYR A 120 8.83 -12.30 -11.05
N LEU A 121 8.72 -12.31 -9.73
CA LEU A 121 9.79 -12.22 -8.76
C LEU A 121 9.55 -13.37 -7.78
N PRO A 122 10.34 -14.44 -7.77
CA PRO A 122 10.12 -15.55 -6.83
C PRO A 122 10.28 -15.01 -5.40
N LEU A 123 9.18 -14.63 -4.75
CA LEU A 123 9.22 -13.84 -3.52
C LEU A 123 9.71 -14.67 -2.34
N SER A 124 9.54 -16.00 -2.41
CA SER A 124 10.09 -16.95 -1.46
C SER A 124 11.64 -16.96 -1.41
N GLU A 125 12.29 -16.54 -2.49
CA GLU A 125 13.76 -16.40 -2.56
C GLU A 125 14.22 -15.00 -2.14
N GLN A 126 13.29 -14.05 -2.08
CA GLN A 126 13.57 -12.72 -1.57
C GLN A 126 13.65 -12.78 -0.04
N LYS A 127 14.70 -12.21 0.54
CA LYS A 127 14.83 -12.03 2.00
C LYS A 127 15.17 -10.58 2.37
N GLY A 128 14.79 -9.65 1.50
CA GLY A 128 15.10 -8.23 1.65
C GLY A 128 14.03 -7.44 2.40
N CYS A 129 14.01 -6.13 2.11
CA CYS A 129 13.10 -5.15 2.69
C CYS A 129 12.02 -4.78 1.68
N GLY A 130 10.76 -5.05 2.02
CA GLY A 130 9.61 -4.57 1.25
C GLY A 130 9.24 -3.13 1.63
N LEU A 131 8.82 -2.32 0.67
CA LEU A 131 8.20 -1.01 0.88
C LEU A 131 6.77 -1.00 0.33
N ILE A 132 5.80 -0.57 1.13
CA ILE A 132 4.42 -0.35 0.69
C ILE A 132 4.11 1.14 0.86
N ILE A 133 3.78 1.81 -0.25
CA ILE A 133 3.48 3.24 -0.30
C ILE A 133 1.96 3.42 -0.41
N GLY A 134 1.35 3.99 0.63
CA GLY A 134 -0.09 4.28 0.68
C GLY A 134 -0.96 3.02 0.61
N ASP A 135 -0.87 2.14 1.61
CA ASP A 135 -1.65 0.88 1.68
C ASP A 135 -3.14 1.12 1.99
N GLY A 136 -3.44 2.17 2.76
CA GLY A 136 -4.79 2.60 3.14
C GLY A 136 -5.37 1.81 4.32
N TYR A 137 -5.59 0.50 4.16
CA TYR A 137 -6.05 -0.39 5.25
C TYR A 137 -5.01 -1.44 5.65
N GLY A 138 -3.74 -1.22 5.29
CA GLY A 138 -2.67 -2.15 5.64
C GLY A 138 -2.84 -3.58 5.09
N ILE A 139 -3.65 -3.78 4.04
CA ILE A 139 -3.99 -5.12 3.54
C ILE A 139 -2.81 -5.74 2.81
N LEU A 140 -2.12 -4.97 1.97
CA LEU A 140 -0.96 -5.49 1.24
C LEU A 140 0.19 -5.76 2.19
N THR A 141 0.43 -4.87 3.16
CA THR A 141 1.40 -5.05 4.25
C THR A 141 1.08 -6.31 5.05
N SER A 142 -0.18 -6.53 5.43
CA SER A 142 -0.63 -7.73 6.13
C SER A 142 -0.40 -9.01 5.31
N LEU A 143 -0.61 -8.96 3.99
CA LEU A 143 -0.33 -10.08 3.08
C LEU A 143 1.17 -10.43 3.06
N PHE A 144 2.06 -9.43 2.94
CA PHE A 144 3.51 -9.63 2.99
C PHE A 144 4.00 -10.15 4.35
N LEU A 145 3.48 -9.60 5.45
CA LEU A 145 3.83 -10.05 6.80
C LEU A 145 3.49 -11.53 7.01
N ARG A 146 2.31 -11.93 6.54
CA ARG A 146 1.78 -13.29 6.67
C ARG A 146 2.40 -14.28 5.69
N SER A 147 2.82 -13.84 4.50
CA SER A 147 3.54 -14.72 3.56
C SER A 147 4.96 -15.02 4.01
N GLY A 148 5.57 -14.14 4.82
CA GLY A 148 6.95 -14.32 5.29
C GLY A 148 8.00 -14.05 4.22
N TYR A 149 7.61 -13.47 3.08
CA TYR A 149 8.49 -13.21 1.94
C TYR A 149 9.51 -12.09 2.18
N MET A 150 9.27 -11.23 3.18
CA MET A 150 10.17 -10.14 3.50
C MET A 150 10.65 -10.25 4.94
N LYS A 151 11.95 -10.02 5.14
CA LYS A 151 12.55 -9.95 6.49
C LYS A 151 11.97 -8.73 7.23
N LYS A 152 11.95 -7.60 6.54
CA LYS A 152 11.46 -6.30 7.04
C LYS A 152 10.46 -5.72 6.06
N ILE A 153 9.47 -5.04 6.59
CA ILE A 153 8.51 -4.29 5.78
C ILE A 153 8.48 -2.85 6.28
N VAL A 154 8.66 -1.91 5.36
CA VAL A 154 8.41 -0.50 5.58
C VAL A 154 7.04 -0.17 5.02
N THR A 155 6.19 0.48 5.80
CA THR A 155 4.93 1.07 5.32
C THR A 155 5.01 2.57 5.46
N CYS A 156 4.66 3.28 4.38
CA CYS A 156 4.77 4.73 4.31
C CYS A 156 3.47 5.36 3.81
N ASN A 157 2.93 6.29 4.60
CA ASN A 157 1.65 6.94 4.30
C ASN A 157 1.53 8.29 5.04
N LEU A 158 0.53 9.09 4.67
CA LEU A 158 0.13 10.28 5.45
C LEU A 158 -0.31 9.84 6.86
N THR A 159 -0.11 10.68 7.85
CA THR A 159 -0.22 10.38 9.30
C THR A 159 -1.55 9.71 9.65
N LYS A 160 -2.66 10.28 9.18
CA LYS A 160 -4.00 9.75 9.43
C LYS A 160 -4.24 8.40 8.76
N SER A 161 -3.79 8.26 7.52
CA SER A 161 -3.88 7.01 6.76
C SER A 161 -2.93 5.94 7.30
N LEU A 162 -1.76 6.34 7.81
CA LEU A 162 -0.78 5.48 8.47
C LEU A 162 -1.31 4.95 9.80
N LEU A 163 -2.01 5.78 10.58
CA LEU A 163 -2.70 5.35 11.80
C LEU A 163 -3.74 4.25 11.48
N LEU A 164 -4.51 4.44 10.41
CA LEU A 164 -5.45 3.44 9.93
C LEU A 164 -4.76 2.15 9.47
N ASP A 165 -3.70 2.27 8.66
CA ASP A 165 -2.88 1.15 8.21
C ASP A 165 -2.43 0.29 9.40
N LEU A 166 -1.80 0.93 10.39
CA LEU A 166 -1.24 0.24 11.54
C LEU A 166 -2.31 -0.36 12.44
N THR A 167 -3.44 0.32 12.62
CA THR A 167 -4.54 -0.22 13.42
C THR A 167 -5.10 -1.50 12.78
N GLU A 168 -5.27 -1.50 11.46
CA GLU A 168 -5.73 -2.69 10.75
C GLU A 168 -4.67 -3.81 10.73
N ILE A 169 -3.39 -3.48 10.49
CA ILE A 169 -2.30 -4.48 10.53
C ILE A 169 -2.19 -5.12 11.92
N LYS A 170 -2.35 -4.34 13.00
CA LYS A 170 -2.34 -4.87 14.37
C LYS A 170 -3.39 -5.96 14.58
N LYS A 171 -4.56 -5.87 13.93
CA LYS A 171 -5.62 -6.90 14.02
C LYS A 171 -5.18 -8.23 13.42
N SER A 172 -4.44 -8.20 12.31
CA SER A 172 -3.97 -9.42 11.63
C SER A 172 -2.62 -9.94 12.14
N SER A 173 -1.79 -9.06 12.72
CA SER A 173 -0.40 -9.33 13.10
C SER A 173 -0.02 -8.73 14.46
N PRO A 174 -0.77 -8.98 15.56
CA PRO A 174 -0.58 -8.27 16.83
C PRO A 174 0.74 -8.58 17.55
N LYS A 175 1.40 -9.69 17.19
CA LYS A 175 2.61 -10.19 17.87
C LYS A 175 3.93 -9.77 17.20
N ILE A 176 3.89 -9.06 16.08
CA ILE A 176 5.12 -8.60 15.44
C ILE A 176 5.68 -7.38 16.19
N GLY A 177 7.00 -7.23 16.21
CA GLY A 177 7.61 -5.96 16.59
C GLY A 177 7.34 -4.91 15.52
N VAL A 178 6.97 -3.71 15.96
CA VAL A 178 6.70 -2.55 15.13
C VAL A 178 7.50 -1.37 15.65
N ALA A 179 7.93 -0.48 14.75
CA ALA A 179 8.52 0.79 15.11
C ALA A 179 8.03 1.93 14.23
N LEU A 180 7.96 3.14 14.79
CA LEU A 180 7.81 4.39 14.05
C LEU A 180 9.17 5.07 13.96
N ALA A 181 9.59 5.40 12.73
CA ALA A 181 10.83 6.11 12.46
C ALA A 181 10.56 7.42 11.72
N SER A 182 11.23 8.47 12.19
CA SER A 182 11.16 9.84 11.67
C SER A 182 12.54 10.38 11.29
N THR A 183 13.63 9.74 11.74
CA THR A 183 15.01 10.13 11.42
C THR A 183 15.83 8.98 10.84
N THR A 184 16.94 9.33 10.17
CA THR A 184 17.93 8.36 9.65
C THR A 184 18.46 7.41 10.73
N ASN A 185 18.70 7.90 11.95
CA ASN A 185 19.21 7.06 13.04
C ASN A 185 18.14 6.07 13.51
N GLU A 186 16.89 6.54 13.64
CA GLU A 186 15.75 5.71 14.06
C GLU A 186 15.47 4.58 13.07
N ILE A 187 15.43 4.87 11.76
CA ILE A 187 15.15 3.83 10.76
C ILE A 187 16.26 2.78 10.67
N LYS A 188 17.53 3.20 10.80
CA LYS A 188 18.69 2.29 10.87
C LYS A 188 18.61 1.40 12.10
N ALA A 189 18.34 1.97 13.28
CA ALA A 189 18.18 1.21 14.51
C ALA A 189 17.03 0.20 14.40
N ALA A 190 15.86 0.62 13.91
CA ALA A 190 14.70 -0.24 13.71
C ALA A 190 14.97 -1.37 12.70
N PHE A 191 15.78 -1.11 11.68
CA PHE A 191 16.15 -2.12 10.68
C PHE A 191 17.11 -3.18 11.25
N CYS A 192 18.08 -2.78 12.07
CA CYS A 192 19.06 -3.68 12.67
C CYS A 192 18.48 -4.55 13.80
N ASP A 193 17.36 -4.16 14.41
CA ASP A 193 16.72 -4.94 15.48
C ASP A 193 15.83 -6.06 14.90
N ASP A 194 16.28 -7.31 14.97
CA ASP A 194 15.55 -8.48 14.42
C ASP A 194 14.18 -8.75 15.08
N SER A 195 13.89 -8.15 16.26
CA SER A 195 12.56 -8.26 16.89
C SER A 195 11.49 -7.44 16.14
N ILE A 196 11.90 -6.38 15.42
CA ILE A 196 11.02 -5.53 14.63
C ILE A 196 10.81 -6.17 13.26
N ARG A 197 9.57 -6.33 12.81
CA ARG A 197 9.27 -6.76 11.42
C ARG A 197 8.63 -5.66 10.58
N LEU A 198 7.98 -4.69 11.21
CA LEU A 198 7.29 -3.58 10.56
C LEU A 198 7.89 -2.24 10.99
N ILE A 199 8.24 -1.41 10.03
CA ILE A 199 8.69 -0.03 10.27
C ILE A 199 7.69 0.90 9.60
N ALA A 200 7.04 1.75 10.38
CA ALA A 200 6.15 2.80 9.91
C ALA A 200 6.93 4.09 9.68
N VAL A 201 6.63 4.80 8.59
CA VAL A 201 7.24 6.09 8.25
C VAL A 201 6.15 7.02 7.75
N GLN A 202 5.99 8.19 8.38
CA GLN A 202 5.11 9.24 7.86
C GLN A 202 5.63 9.74 6.52
N ALA A 203 4.74 10.08 5.58
CA ALA A 203 5.12 10.51 4.24
C ALA A 203 6.04 11.73 4.21
N ASP A 204 5.90 12.66 5.16
CA ASP A 204 6.81 13.81 5.33
C ASP A 204 8.26 13.40 5.65
N ASN A 205 8.45 12.20 6.18
CA ASN A 205 9.76 11.64 6.53
C ASN A 205 10.25 10.60 5.51
N ALA A 206 9.59 10.44 4.35
CA ALA A 206 9.88 9.38 3.39
C ALA A 206 11.34 9.31 2.94
N GLU A 207 12.07 10.43 2.96
CA GLU A 207 13.49 10.48 2.58
C GLU A 207 14.40 9.54 3.40
N ILE A 208 14.05 9.26 4.67
CA ILE A 208 14.83 8.35 5.51
C ILE A 208 14.82 6.92 4.97
N ILE A 209 13.82 6.55 4.15
CA ILE A 209 13.69 5.23 3.52
C ILE A 209 14.86 4.94 2.57
N ARG A 210 15.53 5.98 2.04
CA ARG A 210 16.76 5.83 1.22
C ARG A 210 17.86 5.07 1.96
N GLU A 211 17.85 5.07 3.29
CA GLU A 211 18.85 4.37 4.08
C GLU A 211 18.58 2.86 4.20
N MET A 212 17.46 2.37 3.67
CA MET A 212 17.07 0.96 3.71
C MET A 212 17.42 0.23 2.41
N PRO A 213 17.75 -1.08 2.46
CA PRO A 213 17.94 -1.90 1.29
C PRO A 213 16.59 -2.41 0.74
N VAL A 214 15.79 -1.50 0.19
CA VAL A 214 14.47 -1.81 -0.36
C VAL A 214 14.64 -2.57 -1.68
N ASN A 215 14.35 -3.87 -1.68
CA ASN A 215 14.44 -4.70 -2.88
C ASN A 215 13.12 -4.78 -3.64
N ILE A 216 11.99 -4.62 -2.94
CA ILE A 216 10.65 -4.58 -3.56
C ILE A 216 9.87 -3.41 -2.99
N ALA A 217 9.34 -2.57 -3.88
CA ALA A 217 8.44 -1.49 -3.54
C ALA A 217 7.09 -1.67 -4.24
N THR A 218 6.02 -1.25 -3.59
CA THR A 218 4.66 -1.34 -4.13
C THR A 218 3.88 -0.05 -3.92
N ASN A 219 3.09 0.31 -4.92
CA ASN A 219 2.17 1.42 -4.92
C ASN A 219 0.86 1.01 -5.62
N VAL A 220 -0.28 1.15 -4.94
CA VAL A 220 -1.59 0.73 -5.47
C VAL A 220 -2.61 1.83 -5.24
N HIS A 221 -2.94 2.58 -6.30
CA HIS A 221 -3.88 3.71 -6.31
C HIS A 221 -3.50 4.88 -5.40
N SER A 222 -2.27 5.00 -4.91
CA SER A 222 -1.87 6.10 -4.04
C SER A 222 -1.07 7.20 -4.75
N MET A 223 -0.14 6.88 -5.67
CA MET A 223 0.61 7.92 -6.40
C MET A 223 -0.25 8.78 -7.34
N MET A 224 -1.42 8.29 -7.77
CA MET A 224 -2.35 9.11 -8.55
C MET A 224 -2.96 10.28 -7.77
N GLU A 225 -2.76 10.31 -6.45
CA GLU A 225 -3.25 11.32 -5.49
C GLU A 225 -2.12 12.16 -4.89
N MET A 226 -0.94 12.12 -5.51
CA MET A 226 0.24 12.87 -5.07
C MET A 226 0.59 13.94 -6.09
N GLU A 227 1.17 15.05 -5.62
CA GLU A 227 1.76 16.05 -6.50
C GLU A 227 2.98 15.44 -7.25
N PRO A 228 3.26 15.87 -8.50
CA PRO A 228 4.36 15.31 -9.30
C PRO A 228 5.73 15.34 -8.62
N ASN A 229 6.03 16.39 -7.85
CA ASN A 229 7.28 16.48 -7.08
C ASN A 229 7.40 15.40 -6.00
N VAL A 230 6.30 15.03 -5.34
CA VAL A 230 6.26 13.93 -4.35
C VAL A 230 6.48 12.59 -5.04
N ILE A 231 5.84 12.37 -6.20
CA ILE A 231 6.07 11.16 -7.02
C ILE A 231 7.55 11.08 -7.42
N ASN A 232 8.14 12.20 -7.84
CA ASN A 232 9.57 12.26 -8.18
C ASN A 232 10.47 11.93 -6.99
N ALA A 233 10.17 12.44 -5.80
CA ALA A 233 10.91 12.12 -4.58
C ALA A 233 10.90 10.62 -4.28
N TYR A 234 9.73 9.96 -4.37
CA TYR A 234 9.65 8.51 -4.19
C TYR A 234 10.48 7.73 -5.22
N PHE A 235 10.42 8.09 -6.51
CA PHE A 235 11.28 7.44 -7.52
C PHE A 235 12.77 7.64 -7.21
N ASN A 236 13.17 8.83 -6.76
CA ASN A 236 14.54 9.11 -6.37
C ASN A 236 14.97 8.26 -5.17
N ILE A 237 14.13 8.14 -4.13
CA ILE A 237 14.36 7.25 -2.99
C ILE A 237 14.54 5.81 -3.48
N LEU A 238 13.64 5.30 -4.31
CA LEU A 238 13.69 3.94 -4.83
C LEU A 238 14.94 3.66 -5.68
N ARG A 239 15.47 4.64 -6.39
CA ARG A 239 16.69 4.48 -7.20
C ARG A 239 18.00 4.66 -6.42
N SER A 240 17.96 5.35 -5.29
CA SER A 240 19.15 5.69 -4.50
C SER A 240 19.23 4.97 -3.15
N ASN A 241 18.32 4.03 -2.89
CA ASN A 241 18.32 3.26 -1.67
C ASN A 241 19.51 2.28 -1.58
N LYS A 242 19.71 1.63 -0.42
CA LYS A 242 20.89 0.78 -0.15
C LYS A 242 20.84 -0.60 -0.82
N SER A 243 19.78 -0.95 -1.53
CA SER A 243 19.69 -2.20 -2.29
C SER A 243 20.52 -2.10 -3.57
N ASP A 244 21.05 -3.22 -4.05
CA ASP A 244 21.71 -3.28 -5.37
C ASP A 244 20.69 -3.25 -6.51
N GLN A 245 19.44 -3.63 -6.22
CA GLN A 245 18.36 -3.68 -7.18
C GLN A 245 17.02 -3.45 -6.47
N THR A 246 16.13 -2.68 -7.11
CA THR A 246 14.78 -2.43 -6.61
C THR A 246 13.75 -2.79 -7.69
N ALA A 247 12.87 -3.75 -7.40
CA ALA A 247 11.67 -3.98 -8.18
C ALA A 247 10.55 -3.06 -7.69
N PHE A 248 9.89 -2.34 -8.59
CA PHE A 248 8.80 -1.45 -8.26
C PHE A 248 7.52 -1.83 -9.00
N TYR A 249 6.47 -2.17 -8.25
CA TYR A 249 5.12 -2.32 -8.76
C TYR A 249 4.30 -1.07 -8.51
N CYS A 250 3.76 -0.48 -9.56
CA CYS A 250 2.97 0.74 -9.50
C CYS A 250 1.67 0.55 -10.28
N ALA A 251 0.52 0.71 -9.63
CA ALA A 251 -0.81 0.59 -10.24
C ALA A 251 -1.65 1.85 -9.99
N ASN A 252 -1.85 2.68 -11.01
CA ASN A 252 -2.49 3.99 -10.89
C ASN A 252 -3.32 4.32 -12.13
N ARG A 253 -4.18 5.35 -12.05
CA ARG A 253 -4.89 5.85 -13.23
C ARG A 253 -3.89 6.43 -14.25
N LEU A 254 -4.13 6.19 -15.54
CA LEU A 254 -3.32 6.78 -16.61
C LEU A 254 -3.36 8.30 -16.60
N TYR A 255 -4.48 8.87 -16.18
CA TYR A 255 -4.70 10.30 -16.08
C TYR A 255 -5.62 10.59 -14.90
N LYS A 256 -5.21 11.50 -14.02
CA LYS A 256 -6.07 12.09 -12.98
C LYS A 256 -5.79 13.59 -12.91
N LYS A 257 -6.87 14.38 -12.92
CA LYS A 257 -6.82 15.79 -12.55
C LYS A 257 -7.17 15.87 -11.07
N LEU A 258 -6.24 16.36 -10.26
CA LEU A 258 -6.43 16.59 -8.84
C LEU A 258 -7.28 17.85 -8.61
N GLN A 259 -7.78 17.98 -7.39
CA GLN A 259 -8.31 19.25 -6.90
C GLN A 259 -7.16 20.28 -6.90
N GLY A 260 -7.45 21.55 -7.24
CA GLY A 260 -6.42 22.55 -7.53
C GLY A 260 -5.90 22.55 -8.99
N GLY A 261 -6.27 21.55 -9.80
CA GLY A 261 -6.01 21.56 -11.24
C GLY A 261 -4.73 20.87 -11.67
N THR A 262 -3.87 20.45 -10.73
CA THR A 262 -2.71 19.58 -10.99
C THR A 262 -3.15 18.34 -11.77
N VAL A 263 -2.34 17.94 -12.74
CA VAL A 263 -2.57 16.74 -13.55
C VAL A 263 -1.46 15.74 -13.28
N THR A 264 -1.84 14.50 -12.97
CA THR A 264 -0.92 13.37 -12.90
C THR A 264 -1.17 12.43 -14.08
N ARG A 265 -0.09 11.97 -14.71
CA ARG A 265 -0.10 11.05 -15.85
C ARG A 265 0.87 9.91 -15.60
N PHE A 266 0.35 8.69 -15.57
CA PHE A 266 1.15 7.50 -15.24
C PHE A 266 2.38 7.33 -16.14
N MET A 267 2.21 7.61 -17.44
CA MET A 267 3.28 7.49 -18.44
C MET A 267 4.35 8.57 -18.30
N GLU A 268 4.07 9.64 -17.56
CA GLU A 268 4.99 10.75 -17.28
C GLU A 268 5.61 10.67 -15.87
N TYR A 269 5.33 9.60 -15.11
CA TYR A 269 6.11 9.33 -13.91
C TYR A 269 7.59 9.10 -14.29
N PRO A 270 8.56 9.26 -13.36
CA PRO A 270 10.01 9.13 -13.62
C PRO A 270 10.53 7.71 -13.93
N TRP A 271 9.82 7.00 -14.80
CA TRP A 271 10.31 5.81 -15.46
C TRP A 271 11.56 6.15 -16.26
N ASP A 272 12.63 5.40 -16.06
CA ASP A 272 13.85 5.51 -16.84
C ASP A 272 13.74 4.55 -18.03
N LYS A 273 14.22 4.96 -19.21
CA LYS A 273 14.23 4.13 -20.41
C LYS A 273 15.00 2.81 -20.26
N ASN A 274 15.91 2.75 -19.28
CA ASN A 274 16.70 1.57 -18.96
C ASN A 274 16.10 0.74 -17.81
N ASP A 275 14.92 1.12 -17.29
CA ASP A 275 14.18 0.25 -16.37
C ASP A 275 13.80 -1.04 -17.11
N LYS A 276 14.08 -2.20 -16.49
CA LYS A 276 13.69 -3.48 -17.08
C LYS A 276 12.23 -3.76 -16.72
N ILE A 277 11.35 -3.58 -17.70
CA ILE A 277 9.92 -3.85 -17.57
C ILE A 277 9.68 -5.36 -17.51
N LEU A 278 9.05 -5.83 -16.43
CA LEU A 278 8.62 -7.22 -16.27
C LEU A 278 7.12 -7.38 -16.60
N HIS A 279 6.33 -6.36 -16.31
CA HIS A 279 4.90 -6.32 -16.63
C HIS A 279 4.47 -4.88 -16.90
N ASP A 280 3.64 -4.67 -17.95
CA ASP A 280 3.11 -3.35 -18.28
C ASP A 280 1.79 -3.47 -19.05
N SER A 281 0.67 -3.28 -18.36
CA SER A 281 -0.65 -3.48 -18.99
C SER A 281 -1.79 -2.71 -18.31
N VAL A 282 -3.00 -2.82 -18.85
CA VAL A 282 -4.21 -2.40 -18.13
C VAL A 282 -4.40 -3.33 -16.94
N SER A 283 -4.59 -2.75 -15.75
CA SER A 283 -4.90 -3.55 -14.55
C SER A 283 -6.35 -4.03 -14.62
N HIS A 284 -6.54 -5.23 -15.15
CA HIS A 284 -7.86 -5.82 -15.40
C HIS A 284 -8.71 -5.87 -14.13
N TRP A 285 -8.14 -6.18 -12.96
CA TRP A 285 -8.88 -6.18 -11.68
C TRP A 285 -9.09 -4.80 -11.08
N SER A 286 -8.36 -3.77 -11.52
CA SER A 286 -8.62 -2.38 -11.08
C SER A 286 -9.56 -1.63 -12.02
N GLN A 287 -9.80 -2.18 -13.22
CA GLN A 287 -10.63 -1.56 -14.25
C GLN A 287 -12.13 -1.73 -14.00
N TRP A 288 -12.53 -2.61 -13.08
CA TRP A 288 -13.93 -2.84 -12.71
C TRP A 288 -14.26 -2.24 -11.34
N ASN A 289 -15.49 -1.78 -11.19
CA ASN A 289 -16.10 -1.39 -9.92
C ASN A 289 -17.28 -2.30 -9.57
N ILE A 290 -17.46 -2.54 -8.27
CA ILE A 290 -18.65 -3.19 -7.74
C ILE A 290 -19.55 -2.12 -7.13
N ASN A 291 -20.77 -2.01 -7.64
CA ASN A 291 -21.80 -1.10 -7.14
C ASN A 291 -22.78 -1.84 -6.21
N LYS A 292 -23.54 -1.06 -5.43
CA LYS A 292 -24.60 -1.58 -4.55
C LYS A 292 -25.88 -1.95 -5.32
N THR A 293 -26.03 -1.45 -6.53
CA THR A 293 -27.23 -1.64 -7.38
C THR A 293 -26.86 -2.27 -8.72
N PRO A 294 -27.78 -3.03 -9.35
CA PRO A 294 -27.59 -3.56 -10.69
C PRO A 294 -27.40 -2.45 -11.76
N PRO A 295 -26.57 -2.68 -12.80
CA PRO A 295 -25.69 -3.84 -12.96
C PRO A 295 -24.51 -3.78 -11.98
N PHE A 296 -24.33 -4.80 -11.13
CA PHE A 296 -23.38 -4.70 -10.00
C PHE A 296 -21.92 -4.53 -10.44
N LEU A 297 -21.54 -5.03 -11.60
CA LEU A 297 -20.18 -4.89 -12.16
C LEU A 297 -20.18 -3.83 -13.26
N HIS A 298 -19.37 -2.78 -13.05
CA HIS A 298 -19.20 -1.71 -14.04
C HIS A 298 -17.74 -1.63 -14.48
N TYR A 299 -17.52 -1.78 -15.78
CA TYR A 299 -16.23 -1.47 -16.38
C TYR A 299 -16.05 0.04 -16.42
N ARG A 300 -14.88 0.51 -15.98
CA ARG A 300 -14.53 1.92 -16.03
C ARG A 300 -14.12 2.28 -17.48
N PHE A 301 -14.94 3.04 -18.18
CA PHE A 301 -14.61 3.55 -19.52
C PHE A 301 -13.95 4.94 -19.47
N GLY A 302 -13.17 5.27 -20.51
CA GLY A 302 -12.53 6.57 -20.69
C GLY A 302 -11.08 6.66 -20.21
N LYS A 303 -10.29 7.52 -20.88
CA LYS A 303 -8.85 7.69 -20.60
C LYS A 303 -8.56 8.08 -19.14
N SER A 304 -9.43 8.89 -18.53
CA SER A 304 -9.32 9.34 -17.12
C SER A 304 -9.68 8.30 -16.07
N ARG A 305 -10.22 7.14 -16.49
CA ARG A 305 -10.62 6.05 -15.59
C ARG A 305 -9.86 4.75 -15.85
N LYS A 306 -9.00 4.72 -16.87
CA LYS A 306 -8.13 3.57 -17.16
C LYS A 306 -7.05 3.46 -16.09
N VAL A 307 -6.97 2.31 -15.44
CA VAL A 307 -5.94 1.99 -14.46
C VAL A 307 -4.89 1.14 -15.16
N TRP A 308 -3.65 1.58 -15.07
CA TRP A 308 -2.51 0.90 -15.62
C TRP A 308 -1.65 0.39 -14.48
N HIS A 309 -0.97 -0.74 -14.70
CA HIS A 309 0.03 -1.20 -13.75
C HIS A 309 1.31 -1.60 -14.45
N ARG A 310 2.42 -1.28 -13.80
CA ARG A 310 3.77 -1.59 -14.27
C ARG A 310 4.54 -2.23 -13.13
N LEU A 311 5.18 -3.36 -13.43
CA LEU A 311 6.24 -3.94 -12.62
C LEU A 311 7.55 -3.76 -13.38
N ALA A 312 8.50 -3.08 -12.78
CA ALA A 312 9.81 -2.85 -13.38
C ALA A 312 10.94 -3.06 -12.37
N ILE A 313 12.07 -3.57 -12.83
CA ILE A 313 13.33 -3.43 -12.11
C ILE A 313 13.90 -2.07 -12.45
N LEU A 314 14.05 -1.21 -11.43
CA LEU A 314 14.52 0.15 -11.61
C LEU A 314 16.03 0.19 -11.87
N LYS A 315 16.44 1.03 -12.81
CA LYS A 315 17.84 1.46 -12.91
C LYS A 315 18.23 2.23 -11.64
N MET A 316 19.16 1.67 -10.88
CA MET A 316 19.70 2.32 -9.69
C MET A 316 20.58 3.52 -10.06
N SER A 317 20.57 4.55 -9.23
CA SER A 317 21.49 5.67 -9.34
C SER A 317 22.93 5.20 -9.06
N PRO A 318 23.94 5.81 -9.70
CA PRO A 318 25.34 5.59 -9.31
C PRO A 318 25.50 5.85 -7.81
N ARG A 319 26.23 4.97 -7.13
CA ARG A 319 26.53 5.11 -5.70
C ARG A 319 27.68 6.07 -5.44
#